data_AF-F4WQY3-F1
#
_entry.id   AF-F4WQY3-F1
#
_cell.length_a   1.000
_cell.length_b   1.000
_cell.length_c   1.000
_cell.angle_alpha   90.00
_cell.angle_beta   90.00
_cell.angle_gamma   90.00
#
_symmetry.space_group_name_H-M   'P 1'
#
loop_
_entity.id
_entity.type
_entity.pdbx_description
1 polymer ?
#
loop_
_entity_poly.entity_id
_entity_poly.type
_entity_poly.pdbx_seq_one_letter_code
_entity_poly.pdbx_strand_id
1 'polypeptide(L)'
;MINRSREVVQKYEYLLVMDFEATCERYTVLKPQEIIELPCAVVSTCDWKLKDMFHTYVKPRVHPTLTPFCTELTGIMQETVDDQPYFANVFSNFCEWLTKGGYFDKPEKSSFVTCGNWDLKTMLPSQCALDGITLPDQFKQWVELKYIFCESTGYYPKSLKDMLVRLNVPLKGRLHSGIDDVKNMVSIILVLKEKYNTQFKITSSLTTSAINLSNRLR
;
A
#
# COMPACT_ATOMS: atom_id res chain seq x y z
N MET A 1 5.48 -39.45 -9.57
CA MET A 1 6.35 -38.89 -8.51
C MET A 1 6.02 -37.42 -8.38
N ILE A 2 5.38 -37.00 -7.30
CA ILE A 2 5.06 -35.59 -7.07
C ILE A 2 6.36 -34.91 -6.71
N ASN A 3 6.90 -34.09 -7.61
CA ASN A 3 8.04 -33.24 -7.33
C ASN A 3 7.58 -32.21 -6.30
N ARG A 4 7.73 -32.52 -5.00
CA ARG A 4 7.48 -31.56 -3.91
C ARG A 4 8.61 -30.54 -3.98
N SER A 5 8.47 -29.55 -4.85
CA SER A 5 9.28 -28.34 -4.80
C SER A 5 9.25 -27.82 -3.36
N ARG A 6 10.43 -27.67 -2.76
CA ARG A 6 10.57 -27.18 -1.38
C ARG A 6 9.86 -25.82 -1.28
N GLU A 7 8.90 -25.72 -0.37
CA GLU A 7 8.15 -24.47 -0.16
C GLU A 7 9.13 -23.35 0.20
N VAL A 8 8.99 -22.20 -0.46
CA VAL A 8 9.87 -21.06 -0.23
C VAL A 8 9.57 -20.45 1.13
N VAL A 9 10.60 -20.39 1.97
CA VAL A 9 10.52 -19.76 3.29
C VAL A 9 10.46 -18.25 3.11
N GLN A 10 9.43 -17.63 3.69
CA GLN A 10 9.31 -16.18 3.72
C GLN A 10 10.22 -15.59 4.79
N LYS A 11 10.81 -14.44 4.49
CA LYS A 11 11.66 -13.69 5.42
C LYS A 11 10.85 -13.03 6.54
N TYR A 12 9.70 -12.46 6.15
CA TYR A 12 8.80 -11.73 7.03
C TYR A 12 7.71 -12.66 7.56
N GLU A 13 7.32 -12.51 8.83
CA GLU A 13 6.17 -13.19 9.44
C GLU A 13 4.84 -12.62 8.93
N TYR A 14 4.81 -11.32 8.62
CA TYR A 14 3.62 -10.63 8.12
C TYR A 14 3.90 -9.76 6.89
N LEU A 15 2.93 -9.75 6.00
CA LEU A 15 2.81 -8.79 4.90
C LEU A 15 1.69 -7.80 5.23
N LEU A 16 2.01 -6.52 5.29
CA LEU A 16 1.07 -5.43 5.56
C LEU A 16 0.66 -4.80 4.23
N VAL A 17 -0.47 -5.24 3.69
CA VAL A 17 -0.94 -4.88 2.35
C VAL A 17 -1.78 -3.62 2.43
N MET A 18 -1.38 -2.55 1.74
CA MET A 18 -2.05 -1.25 1.79
C MET A 18 -2.17 -0.58 0.42
N ASP A 19 -3.17 0.27 0.28
CA ASP A 19 -3.46 1.05 -0.94
C ASP A 19 -4.23 2.32 -0.53
N PHE A 20 -3.64 3.51 -0.70
CA PHE A 20 -4.32 4.75 -0.32
C PHE A 20 -5.24 5.21 -1.44
N GLU A 21 -6.34 5.86 -1.07
CA GLU A 21 -7.03 6.78 -1.96
C GLU A 21 -6.70 8.23 -1.59
N ALA A 22 -6.65 9.11 -2.59
CA ALA A 22 -6.37 10.53 -2.39
C ALA A 22 -7.27 11.43 -3.21
N THR A 23 -7.37 12.70 -2.79
CA THR A 23 -8.01 13.76 -3.58
C THR A 23 -7.37 13.85 -4.97
N CYS A 24 -8.20 14.00 -5.99
CA CYS A 24 -7.77 14.04 -7.39
C CYS A 24 -8.74 14.87 -8.24
N GLU A 25 -8.29 15.23 -9.44
CA GLU A 25 -9.06 15.98 -10.44
C GLU A 25 -8.82 15.36 -11.83
N ARG A 26 -9.78 15.55 -12.72
CA ARG A 26 -9.71 15.09 -14.10
C ARG A 26 -8.70 15.92 -14.88
N TYR A 27 -7.85 15.27 -15.66
CA TYR A 27 -6.87 15.86 -16.59
C TYR A 27 -5.71 16.67 -15.98
N THR A 28 -5.79 17.06 -14.71
CA THR A 28 -4.73 17.78 -14.02
C THR A 28 -4.37 17.12 -12.69
N VAL A 29 -3.15 17.36 -12.22
CA VAL A 29 -2.73 16.91 -10.89
C VAL A 29 -3.17 17.96 -9.88
N LEU A 30 -4.10 17.60 -9.01
CA LEU A 30 -4.47 18.41 -7.86
C LEU A 30 -3.25 18.56 -6.94
N LYS A 31 -2.93 19.79 -6.51
CA LYS A 31 -1.79 20.06 -5.63
C LYS A 31 -2.21 20.91 -4.43
N PRO A 32 -1.94 20.49 -3.19
CA PRO A 32 -1.50 19.13 -2.83
C PRO A 32 -2.60 18.10 -3.13
N GLN A 33 -2.21 16.83 -3.33
CA GLN A 33 -3.13 15.71 -3.12
C GLN A 33 -3.17 15.40 -1.63
N GLU A 34 -4.31 14.92 -1.15
CA GLU A 34 -4.50 14.57 0.26
C GLU A 34 -5.08 13.17 0.39
N ILE A 35 -4.56 12.35 1.30
CA ILE A 35 -5.08 11.00 1.58
C ILE A 35 -6.51 11.13 2.12
N ILE A 36 -7.44 10.35 1.57
CA ILE A 36 -8.86 10.31 1.96
C ILE A 36 -9.34 8.91 2.38
N GLU A 37 -8.55 7.85 2.12
CA GLU A 37 -8.79 6.49 2.62
C GLU A 37 -7.45 5.84 2.99
N LEU A 38 -7.41 5.18 4.15
CA LEU A 38 -6.27 4.41 4.65
C LEU A 38 -6.71 3.00 5.06
N PRO A 39 -6.58 2.01 4.16
CA PRO A 39 -6.72 0.60 4.46
C PRO A 39 -5.37 -0.12 4.57
N CYS A 40 -5.28 -1.09 5.47
CA CYS A 40 -4.12 -1.97 5.61
C CYS A 40 -4.52 -3.35 6.15
N ALA A 41 -4.26 -4.41 5.39
CA ALA A 41 -4.49 -5.79 5.79
C ALA A 41 -3.20 -6.44 6.29
N VAL A 42 -3.30 -7.29 7.32
CA VAL A 42 -2.17 -8.09 7.81
C VAL A 42 -2.35 -9.54 7.36
N VAL A 43 -1.45 -10.02 6.52
CA VAL A 43 -1.41 -11.42 6.07
C VAL A 43 -0.23 -12.12 6.75
N SER A 44 -0.49 -13.21 7.48
CA SER A 44 0.60 -14.03 8.02
C SER A 44 1.20 -14.90 6.93
N THR A 45 2.52 -14.96 6.84
CA THR A 45 3.23 -15.83 5.89
C THR A 45 3.41 -17.26 6.41
N CYS A 46 3.13 -17.50 7.70
CA CYS A 46 3.19 -18.83 8.30
C CYS A 46 2.00 -19.69 7.87
N ASP A 47 0.79 -19.13 7.88
CA ASP A 47 -0.45 -19.84 7.56
C ASP A 47 -1.27 -19.20 6.43
N TRP A 48 -0.79 -18.10 5.84
CA TRP A 48 -1.40 -17.38 4.72
C TRP A 48 -2.83 -16.90 5.00
N LYS A 49 -3.15 -16.67 6.28
CA LYS A 49 -4.44 -16.11 6.70
C LYS A 49 -4.35 -14.61 6.94
N LEU A 50 -5.48 -13.93 6.65
CA LEU A 50 -5.72 -12.57 7.12
C LEU A 50 -5.83 -12.59 8.65
N LYS A 51 -5.00 -11.78 9.32
CA LYS A 51 -4.92 -11.71 10.78
C LYS A 51 -5.58 -10.48 11.36
N ASP A 52 -5.49 -9.37 10.64
CA ASP A 52 -6.04 -8.09 11.08
C ASP A 52 -6.28 -7.17 9.88
N MET A 53 -7.07 -6.12 10.09
CA MET A 53 -7.41 -5.11 9.10
C MET A 53 -7.61 -3.77 9.79
N PHE A 54 -6.85 -2.77 9.35
CA PHE A 54 -7.11 -1.36 9.64
C PHE A 54 -7.81 -0.72 8.45
N HIS A 55 -8.86 0.07 8.70
CA HIS A 55 -9.52 0.86 7.67
C HIS A 55 -10.11 2.13 8.27
N THR A 56 -9.81 3.27 7.65
CA THR A 56 -10.33 4.58 8.06
C THR A 56 -10.38 5.52 6.86
N TYR A 57 -11.41 6.35 6.81
CA TYR A 57 -11.46 7.50 5.90
C TYR A 57 -10.83 8.73 6.56
N VAL A 58 -10.35 9.67 5.74
CA VAL A 58 -9.62 10.85 6.21
C VAL A 58 -10.30 12.09 5.65
N LYS A 59 -10.48 13.10 6.51
CA LYS A 59 -10.97 14.41 6.07
C LYS A 59 -9.82 15.22 5.46
N PRO A 60 -9.89 15.63 4.18
CA PRO A 60 -8.90 16.53 3.59
C PRO A 60 -9.06 17.95 4.15
N ARG A 61 -7.95 18.66 4.34
CA ARG A 61 -7.91 20.00 4.95
C ARG A 61 -7.71 21.10 3.91
N VAL A 62 -6.92 20.85 2.87
CA VAL A 62 -6.59 21.86 1.85
C VAL A 62 -7.69 21.91 0.77
N HIS A 63 -8.13 20.74 0.31
CA HIS A 63 -9.23 20.57 -0.64
C HIS A 63 -10.37 19.76 0.02
N PRO A 64 -11.11 20.36 0.99
CA PRO A 64 -12.12 19.64 1.78
C PRO A 64 -13.29 19.12 0.96
N THR A 65 -13.58 19.76 -0.18
CA THR A 65 -14.62 19.33 -1.11
C THR A 65 -14.03 18.40 -2.18
N LEU A 66 -14.47 17.16 -2.20
CA LEU A 66 -14.10 16.19 -3.23
C LEU A 66 -14.61 16.65 -4.59
N THR A 67 -13.78 16.51 -5.62
CA THR A 67 -14.19 16.79 -6.99
C THR A 67 -15.18 15.71 -7.46
N PRO A 68 -16.07 16.01 -8.41
CA PRO A 68 -16.94 14.98 -8.99
C PRO A 68 -16.16 13.80 -9.57
N PHE A 69 -14.99 14.05 -10.17
CA PHE A 69 -14.11 13.00 -10.68
C PHE A 69 -13.55 12.13 -9.56
N CYS A 70 -13.15 12.72 -8.42
CA CYS A 70 -12.67 11.96 -7.27
C CYS A 70 -13.74 11.01 -6.75
N THR A 71 -14.96 11.50 -6.54
CA THR A 71 -16.11 10.68 -6.12
C THR A 71 -16.46 9.61 -7.16
N GLU A 72 -16.47 9.94 -8.45
CA GLU A 72 -16.70 8.97 -9.54
C GLU A 72 -15.62 7.89 -9.57
N LEU A 73 -14.35 8.27 -9.39
CA LEU A 73 -13.21 7.37 -9.46
C LEU A 73 -13.15 6.46 -8.24
N THR A 74 -13.22 7.00 -7.03
CA THR A 74 -13.00 6.23 -5.79
C THR A 74 -14.28 5.64 -5.19
N GLY A 75 -15.44 6.21 -5.53
CA GLY A 75 -16.71 5.87 -4.90
C GLY A 75 -16.88 6.45 -3.49
N ILE A 76 -15.94 7.28 -3.03
CA ILE A 76 -16.02 7.97 -1.75
C ILE A 76 -16.88 9.22 -1.93
N MET A 77 -18.00 9.26 -1.20
CA MET A 77 -18.92 10.39 -1.19
C MET A 77 -18.45 11.47 -0.23
N GLN A 78 -18.89 12.72 -0.43
CA GLN A 78 -18.48 13.84 0.40
C GLN A 78 -18.83 13.62 1.88
N GLU A 79 -20.03 13.09 2.13
CA GLU A 79 -20.53 12.80 3.47
C GLU A 79 -19.68 11.74 4.19
N THR A 80 -18.99 10.87 3.43
CA THR A 80 -18.07 9.87 4.00
C THR A 80 -16.86 10.52 4.64
N VAL A 81 -16.34 11.63 4.09
CA VAL A 81 -15.13 12.31 4.57
C VAL A 81 -15.40 13.49 5.48
N ASP A 82 -16.60 14.08 5.43
CA ASP A 82 -16.94 15.32 6.16
C ASP A 82 -16.79 15.19 7.68
N ASP A 83 -17.13 14.04 8.26
CA ASP A 83 -17.09 13.79 9.70
C ASP A 83 -15.88 12.96 10.14
N GLN A 84 -14.91 12.76 9.25
CA GLN A 84 -13.71 11.96 9.56
C GLN A 84 -12.64 12.78 10.29
N PRO A 85 -11.74 12.13 11.03
CA PRO A 85 -10.56 12.78 11.57
C PRO A 85 -9.62 13.24 10.45
N TYR A 86 -8.82 14.27 10.73
CA TYR A 86 -7.73 14.69 9.84
C TYR A 86 -6.60 13.66 9.83
N PHE A 87 -5.77 13.74 8.79
CA PHE A 87 -4.69 12.77 8.55
C PHE A 87 -3.78 12.56 9.76
N ALA A 88 -3.37 13.60 10.47
CA ALA A 88 -2.48 13.48 11.62
C ALA A 88 -3.05 12.54 12.71
N ASN A 89 -4.36 12.63 13.00
CA ASN A 89 -5.02 11.76 13.96
C ASN A 89 -5.16 10.33 13.43
N VAL A 90 -5.56 10.18 12.16
CA VAL A 90 -5.70 8.86 11.54
C VAL A 90 -4.35 8.14 11.47
N PHE A 91 -3.29 8.83 11.06
CA PHE A 91 -1.96 8.26 10.95
C PHE A 91 -1.36 7.92 12.32
N SER A 92 -1.61 8.73 13.34
CA SER A 92 -1.26 8.40 14.73
C SER A 92 -1.95 7.11 15.18
N ASN A 93 -3.26 7.00 14.96
CA ASN A 93 -4.03 5.80 15.30
C ASN A 93 -3.55 4.57 14.52
N PHE A 94 -3.18 4.75 13.25
CA PHE A 94 -2.61 3.69 12.43
C PHE A 94 -1.25 3.22 12.98
N CYS A 95 -0.37 4.16 13.34
CA CYS A 95 0.91 3.82 13.97
C CYS A 95 0.73 3.10 15.31
N GLU A 96 -0.21 3.54 16.14
CA GLU A 96 -0.55 2.84 17.38
C GLU A 96 -1.08 1.43 17.14
N TRP A 97 -1.92 1.25 16.11
CA TRP A 97 -2.41 -0.08 15.73
C TRP A 97 -1.26 -0.99 15.31
N LEU A 98 -0.29 -0.48 14.54
CA LEU A 98 0.93 -1.22 14.19
C LEU A 98 1.75 -1.63 15.42
N THR A 99 1.89 -0.72 16.40
CA THR A 99 2.59 -0.97 17.65
C THR A 99 1.87 -2.00 18.51
N LYS A 100 0.54 -1.87 18.68
CA LYS A 100 -0.28 -2.80 19.48
C LYS A 100 -0.31 -4.21 18.87
N GLY A 101 -0.34 -4.31 17.54
CA GLY A 101 -0.21 -5.59 16.83
C GLY A 101 1.20 -6.19 16.87
N GLY A 102 2.20 -5.41 17.33
CA GLY A 102 3.59 -5.83 17.39
C GLY A 102 4.18 -6.12 16.02
N TYR A 103 3.67 -5.53 14.93
CA TYR A 103 4.08 -5.90 13.57
C TYR A 103 5.52 -5.46 13.24
N PHE A 104 6.05 -4.47 13.95
CA PHE A 104 7.43 -4.00 13.79
C PHE A 104 8.22 -4.02 15.12
N ASP A 105 7.84 -4.88 16.08
CA ASP A 105 8.53 -4.99 17.38
C ASP A 105 9.95 -5.61 17.27
N LYS A 106 10.25 -6.27 16.15
CA LYS A 106 11.54 -6.87 15.83
C LYS A 106 11.92 -6.54 14.38
N PRO A 107 13.22 -6.42 14.07
CA PRO A 107 13.67 -6.28 12.70
C PRO A 107 13.14 -7.43 11.83
N GLU A 108 12.75 -7.09 10.61
CA GLU A 108 12.33 -8.08 9.59
C GLU A 108 11.12 -8.93 9.96
N LYS A 109 10.37 -8.57 11.02
CA LYS A 109 9.12 -9.25 11.36
C LYS A 109 8.05 -9.04 10.30
N SER A 110 7.96 -7.83 9.77
CA SER A 110 6.97 -7.50 8.74
C SER A 110 7.52 -6.59 7.66
N SER A 111 6.80 -6.54 6.54
CA SER A 111 7.04 -5.57 5.48
C SER A 111 5.72 -5.08 4.90
N PHE A 112 5.68 -3.80 4.51
CA PHE A 112 4.55 -3.28 3.74
C PHE A 112 4.56 -3.80 2.31
N VAL A 113 3.37 -3.99 1.75
CA VAL A 113 3.14 -4.35 0.36
C VAL A 113 2.18 -3.34 -0.26
N THR A 114 2.58 -2.71 -1.35
CA THR A 114 1.76 -1.76 -2.12
C THR A 114 1.62 -2.23 -3.55
N CYS A 115 0.57 -1.79 -4.27
CA CYS A 115 0.37 -2.20 -5.65
C CYS A 115 1.50 -1.67 -6.53
N GLY A 116 1.79 -0.37 -6.43
CA GLY A 116 2.91 0.31 -7.07
C GLY A 116 3.74 1.11 -6.07
N ASN A 117 4.61 1.96 -6.59
CA ASN A 117 5.44 2.82 -5.73
C ASN A 117 4.72 4.06 -5.20
N TRP A 118 3.57 4.44 -5.76
CA TRP A 118 2.97 5.76 -5.51
C TRP A 118 2.64 6.00 -4.02
N ASP A 119 2.07 5.02 -3.33
CA ASP A 119 1.64 5.12 -1.93
C ASP A 119 2.76 5.54 -0.98
N LEU A 120 3.85 4.77 -0.94
CA LEU A 120 4.94 4.97 0.02
C LEU A 120 6.09 5.82 -0.54
N LYS A 121 6.24 5.90 -1.87
CA LYS A 121 7.26 6.77 -2.49
C LYS A 121 6.80 8.21 -2.59
N THR A 122 5.49 8.45 -2.78
CA THR A 122 4.97 9.78 -3.16
C THR A 122 3.89 10.25 -2.21
N MET A 123 2.79 9.50 -2.04
CA MET A 123 1.61 10.01 -1.35
C MET A 123 1.86 10.21 0.15
N LEU A 124 2.29 9.16 0.85
CA LEU A 124 2.55 9.24 2.30
C LEU A 124 3.64 10.27 2.66
N PRO A 125 4.82 10.31 1.99
CA PRO A 125 5.80 11.38 2.25
C PRO A 125 5.26 12.79 2.02
N SER A 126 4.45 12.99 0.97
CA SER A 126 3.86 14.30 0.66
C SER A 126 2.83 14.71 1.72
N GLN A 127 1.98 13.79 2.16
CA GLN A 127 1.01 14.05 3.23
C GLN A 127 1.71 14.32 4.57
N CYS A 128 2.71 13.51 4.94
CA CYS A 128 3.51 13.75 6.14
C CYS A 128 4.17 15.12 6.11
N ALA A 129 4.72 15.55 4.97
CA ALA A 129 5.29 16.89 4.82
C ALA A 129 4.23 18.00 4.96
N LEU A 130 3.03 17.80 4.42
CA LEU A 130 1.91 18.74 4.51
C LEU A 130 1.42 18.95 5.95
N ASP A 131 1.44 17.89 6.77
CA ASP A 131 0.99 17.90 8.17
C ASP A 131 2.14 18.08 9.19
N GLY A 132 3.38 18.25 8.73
CA GLY A 132 4.54 18.42 9.61
C GLY A 132 4.91 17.17 10.41
N ILE A 133 4.60 15.98 9.89
CA ILE A 133 4.85 14.68 10.51
C ILE A 133 6.17 14.11 10.01
N THR A 134 7.03 13.68 10.93
CA THR A 134 8.24 12.91 10.58
C THR A 134 7.83 11.51 10.12
N LEU A 135 8.20 11.15 8.88
CA LEU A 135 7.90 9.83 8.33
C LEU A 135 8.65 8.72 9.09
N PRO A 136 7.94 7.75 9.71
CA PRO A 136 8.57 6.65 10.43
C PRO A 136 9.36 5.72 9.51
N ASP A 137 10.43 5.11 10.04
CA ASP A 137 11.39 4.33 9.25
C ASP A 137 10.78 3.08 8.61
N GLN A 138 9.79 2.44 9.25
CA GLN A 138 9.14 1.25 8.70
C GLN A 138 8.43 1.50 7.36
N PHE A 139 8.07 2.75 7.04
CA PHE A 139 7.44 3.12 5.77
C PHE A 139 8.44 3.41 4.64
N LYS A 140 9.75 3.38 4.93
CA LYS A 140 10.80 3.76 3.97
C LYS A 140 11.25 2.61 3.07
N GLN A 141 10.74 1.40 3.29
CA GLN A 141 11.02 0.23 2.46
C GLN A 141 9.76 -0.63 2.34
N TRP A 142 9.51 -1.18 1.15
CA TRP A 142 8.32 -2.00 0.90
C TRP A 142 8.52 -2.99 -0.26
N VAL A 143 7.55 -3.88 -0.37
CA VAL A 143 7.37 -4.80 -1.50
C VAL A 143 6.42 -4.17 -2.51
N GLU A 144 6.88 -3.94 -3.73
CA GLU A 144 6.04 -3.52 -4.85
C GLU A 144 5.43 -4.76 -5.51
N LEU A 145 4.11 -4.93 -5.38
CA LEU A 145 3.42 -6.14 -5.82
C LEU A 145 3.52 -6.36 -7.34
N LYS A 146 3.46 -5.29 -8.16
CA LYS A 146 3.65 -5.41 -9.62
C LYS A 146 5.03 -5.93 -10.00
N TYR A 147 6.06 -5.56 -9.24
CA TYR A 147 7.42 -6.06 -9.48
C TYR A 147 7.51 -7.55 -9.11
N ILE A 148 7.01 -7.94 -7.93
CA ILE A 148 6.94 -9.34 -7.50
C ILE A 148 6.12 -10.20 -8.48
N PHE A 149 5.01 -9.66 -8.98
CA PHE A 149 4.20 -10.30 -10.02
C PHE A 149 5.06 -10.57 -11.25
N CYS A 150 5.80 -9.55 -11.74
CA CYS A 150 6.68 -9.70 -12.89
C CYS A 150 7.78 -10.73 -12.68
N GLU A 151 8.45 -10.74 -11.52
CA GLU A 151 9.45 -11.77 -11.19
C GLU A 151 8.85 -13.18 -11.16
N SER A 152 7.61 -13.31 -10.69
CA SER A 152 6.95 -14.61 -10.54
C SER A 152 6.39 -15.16 -11.87
N THR A 153 5.84 -14.28 -12.71
CA THR A 153 5.09 -14.69 -13.92
C THR A 153 5.82 -14.37 -15.23
N GLY A 154 6.92 -13.62 -15.19
CA GLY A 154 7.61 -13.11 -16.38
C GLY A 154 6.86 -11.99 -17.13
N TYR A 155 5.87 -11.34 -16.49
CA TYR A 155 5.05 -10.31 -17.12
C TYR A 155 4.87 -9.10 -16.21
N TYR A 156 5.19 -7.90 -16.70
CA TYR A 156 4.97 -6.67 -15.93
C TYR A 156 3.52 -6.16 -16.11
N PRO A 157 2.70 -6.15 -15.04
CA PRO A 157 1.29 -5.79 -15.13
C PRO A 157 1.07 -4.27 -15.22
N LYS A 158 0.04 -3.87 -15.97
CA LYS A 158 -0.34 -2.47 -16.15
C LYS A 158 -1.12 -1.90 -14.97
N SER A 159 -1.90 -2.74 -14.29
CA SER A 159 -2.77 -2.34 -13.18
C SER A 159 -3.12 -3.53 -12.28
N LEU A 160 -3.76 -3.25 -11.14
CA LEU A 160 -4.34 -4.28 -10.27
C LEU A 160 -5.31 -5.20 -11.04
N LYS A 161 -6.19 -4.60 -11.85
CA LYS A 161 -7.14 -5.33 -12.72
C LYS A 161 -6.44 -6.28 -13.69
N ASP A 162 -5.32 -5.85 -14.28
CA ASP A 162 -4.55 -6.68 -15.21
C ASP A 162 -3.94 -7.91 -14.49
N MET A 163 -3.43 -7.73 -13.26
CA MET A 163 -2.98 -8.86 -12.43
C MET A 163 -4.11 -9.87 -12.15
N LEU A 164 -5.29 -9.38 -11.75
CA LEU A 164 -6.46 -10.22 -11.48
C LEU A 164 -6.88 -11.04 -12.70
N VAL A 165 -7.00 -10.38 -13.86
CA VAL A 165 -7.38 -11.04 -15.13
C VAL A 165 -6.39 -12.14 -15.49
N ARG A 166 -5.08 -11.87 -15.38
CA ARG A 166 -4.04 -12.85 -15.75
C ARG A 166 -3.96 -14.05 -14.83
N LEU A 167 -4.27 -13.85 -13.55
CA LEU A 167 -4.32 -14.95 -12.58
C LEU A 167 -5.65 -15.70 -12.58
N ASN A 168 -6.62 -15.24 -13.38
CA ASN A 168 -8.00 -15.70 -13.40
C ASN A 168 -8.66 -15.60 -12.01
N VAL A 169 -8.42 -14.46 -11.33
CA VAL A 169 -9.01 -14.13 -10.03
C VAL A 169 -10.14 -13.13 -10.25
N PRO A 170 -11.38 -13.43 -9.83
CA PRO A 170 -12.48 -12.48 -9.92
C PRO A 170 -12.19 -11.23 -9.09
N LEU A 171 -12.45 -10.05 -9.67
CA LEU A 171 -12.46 -8.80 -8.92
C LEU A 171 -13.52 -8.88 -7.81
N LYS A 172 -13.12 -8.55 -6.59
CA LYS A 172 -14.03 -8.40 -5.45
C LYS A 172 -14.26 -6.93 -5.18
N GLY A 173 -15.53 -6.52 -5.10
CA GLY A 173 -15.87 -5.14 -4.80
C GLY A 173 -15.55 -4.18 -5.94
N ARG A 174 -15.07 -2.98 -5.61
CA ARG A 174 -14.89 -1.86 -6.56
C ARG A 174 -13.43 -1.45 -6.67
N LEU A 175 -12.93 -1.32 -7.90
CA LEU A 175 -11.59 -0.73 -8.13
C LEU A 175 -11.55 0.73 -7.67
N HIS A 176 -10.43 1.16 -7.12
CA HIS A 176 -10.24 2.48 -6.50
C HIS A 176 -11.08 2.71 -5.23
N SER A 177 -11.60 1.63 -4.64
CA SER A 177 -11.91 1.63 -3.21
C SER A 177 -10.73 0.97 -2.52
N GLY A 178 -9.99 1.72 -1.71
CA GLY A 178 -8.71 1.25 -1.18
C GLY A 178 -8.86 -0.06 -0.40
N ILE A 179 -9.94 -0.20 0.39
CA ILE A 179 -10.19 -1.44 1.14
C ILE A 179 -10.46 -2.66 0.24
N ASP A 180 -11.13 -2.46 -0.90
CA ASP A 180 -11.39 -3.54 -1.85
C ASP A 180 -10.13 -3.84 -2.68
N ASP A 181 -9.36 -2.84 -3.05
CA ASP A 181 -8.09 -3.02 -3.73
C ASP A 181 -7.10 -3.79 -2.85
N VAL A 182 -7.02 -3.49 -1.55
CA VAL A 182 -6.27 -4.29 -0.56
C VAL A 182 -6.74 -5.75 -0.54
N LYS A 183 -8.05 -6.04 -0.52
CA LYS A 183 -8.56 -7.43 -0.55
C LYS A 183 -8.19 -8.15 -1.85
N ASN A 184 -8.20 -7.44 -2.98
CA ASN A 184 -7.80 -7.99 -4.28
C ASN A 184 -6.29 -8.25 -4.32
N MET A 185 -5.47 -7.33 -3.79
CA MET A 185 -4.03 -7.53 -3.63
C MET A 185 -3.71 -8.74 -2.76
N VAL A 186 -4.42 -8.93 -1.63
CA VAL A 186 -4.29 -10.14 -0.80
C VAL A 186 -4.62 -11.39 -1.63
N SER A 187 -5.70 -11.36 -2.42
CA SER A 187 -6.05 -12.50 -3.28
C SER A 187 -4.97 -12.81 -4.32
N ILE A 188 -4.31 -11.78 -4.89
CA ILE A 188 -3.17 -11.94 -5.80
C ILE A 188 -1.97 -12.55 -5.07
N ILE A 189 -1.62 -12.04 -3.89
CA ILE A 189 -0.51 -12.55 -3.06
C ILE A 189 -0.67 -14.04 -2.78
N LEU A 190 -1.88 -14.48 -2.42
CA LEU A 190 -2.17 -15.90 -2.18
C LEU A 190 -1.98 -16.75 -3.44
N VAL A 191 -2.44 -16.28 -4.59
CA VAL A 191 -2.26 -17.02 -5.85
C VAL A 191 -0.80 -17.06 -6.29
N LEU A 192 -0.05 -15.96 -6.11
CA LEU A 192 1.39 -15.92 -6.37
C LEU A 192 2.12 -16.94 -5.49
N LYS A 193 1.81 -16.97 -4.19
CA LYS A 193 2.30 -17.99 -3.27
C LYS A 193 1.98 -19.40 -3.73
N GLU A 194 0.73 -19.70 -4.03
CA GLU A 194 0.26 -21.06 -4.29
C GLU A 194 0.73 -21.61 -5.64
N LYS A 195 0.69 -20.80 -6.70
CA LYS A 195 0.99 -21.26 -8.06
C LYS A 195 2.46 -21.08 -8.44
N TYR A 196 3.15 -20.09 -7.89
CA TYR A 196 4.50 -19.71 -8.31
C TYR A 196 5.53 -19.89 -7.18
N ASN A 197 5.12 -20.31 -5.97
CA ASN A 197 6.01 -20.47 -4.82
C ASN A 197 6.80 -19.17 -4.54
N THR A 198 6.15 -18.03 -4.74
CA THR A 198 6.77 -16.69 -4.73
C THR A 198 7.36 -16.32 -3.36
N GLN A 199 8.57 -15.75 -3.36
CA GLN A 199 9.12 -15.05 -2.20
C GLN A 199 8.77 -13.56 -2.24
N PHE A 200 8.22 -13.03 -1.16
CA PHE A 200 7.96 -11.60 -1.01
C PHE A 200 9.16 -10.95 -0.30
N LYS A 201 9.89 -10.13 -1.05
CA LYS A 201 11.13 -9.44 -0.62
C LYS A 201 11.00 -7.94 -0.88
N ILE A 202 11.74 -7.12 -0.15
CA ILE A 202 11.81 -5.67 -0.41
C ILE A 202 12.28 -5.45 -1.85
N THR A 203 11.53 -4.64 -2.59
CA THR A 203 11.84 -4.26 -3.98
C THR A 203 12.10 -2.76 -4.10
N SER A 204 11.61 -1.98 -3.13
CA SER A 204 11.56 -0.53 -3.22
C SER A 204 11.90 0.12 -1.88
N SER A 205 12.51 1.30 -1.95
CA SER A 205 12.82 2.12 -0.79
C SER A 205 12.83 3.61 -1.12
N LEU A 206 12.60 4.44 -0.11
CA LEU A 206 12.96 5.84 -0.11
C LEU A 206 14.46 5.92 0.14
N THR A 207 15.31 5.66 -0.85
CA THR A 207 16.73 5.99 -0.69
C THR A 207 16.84 7.48 -0.37
N THR A 208 17.40 7.82 0.80
CA THR A 208 17.70 9.20 1.18
C THR A 208 18.56 9.78 0.07
N SER A 209 17.98 10.60 -0.80
CA SER A 209 18.74 11.45 -1.69
C SER A 209 19.32 12.60 -0.85
N ALA A 210 20.18 12.26 0.10
CA ALA A 210 21.23 13.17 0.52
C ALA A 210 22.17 13.25 -0.68
N ILE A 211 21.80 14.10 -1.63
CA ILE A 211 22.76 14.66 -2.55
C ILE A 211 23.79 15.34 -1.63
N ASN A 212 24.96 14.72 -1.51
CA ASN A 212 26.18 15.43 -1.15
C ASN A 212 26.38 16.53 -2.19
N LEU A 213 25.78 17.69 -1.92
CA LEU A 213 26.00 18.95 -2.64
C LEU A 213 27.34 19.60 -2.25
N SER A 214 28.23 18.87 -1.59
CA SER A 214 29.61 19.26 -1.36
C SER A 214 30.52 18.14 -1.86
N ASN A 215 30.88 18.18 -3.15
CA ASN A 215 32.17 17.71 -3.71
C ASN A 215 32.20 17.74 -5.25
N ARG A 216 31.67 18.80 -5.87
CA ARG A 216 32.03 19.18 -7.25
C ARG A 216 32.27 20.68 -7.37
N LEU A 217 33.24 21.17 -6.61
CA LEU A 217 34.02 22.35 -6.96
C LEU A 217 35.44 22.10 -6.47
N ARG A 218 36.21 21.40 -7.31
CA ARG A 218 37.64 21.57 -7.60
C ARG A 218 38.04 20.59 -8.67
#